data_AF-A0A107F655-F1
#
_entry.id   AF-A0A107F655-F1
#
_cell.length_a   1.000
_cell.length_b   1.000
_cell.length_c   1.000
_cell.angle_alpha   90.00
_cell.angle_beta   90.00
_cell.angle_gamma   90.00
#
_symmetry.space_group_name_H-M   'P 1'
#
loop_
_entity.id
_entity.type
_entity.pdbx_description
1 polymer ?
#
loop_
_entity_poly.entity_id
_entity_poly.type
_entity_poly.pdbx_seq_one_letter_code
_entity_poly.pdbx_strand_id
1 'polypeptide(L)'
;MTMVTVNADTHPVMSRMHKPGDEKRSVVILRPDDWEEWLTTSNVEAARAMLQLFPADEMAAEPAPRASDRNTASGTDVQSNTSLF
;
A
#
# COMPACT_ATOMS: atom_id res chain seq x y z
N MET A 1 -10.08 -13.40 0.68
CA MET A 1 -10.31 -11.94 0.56
C MET A 1 -9.13 -11.34 -0.17
N THR A 2 -9.33 -10.35 -1.06
CA THR A 2 -8.24 -9.71 -1.82
C THR A 2 -8.44 -8.19 -1.86
N MET A 3 -7.36 -7.44 -1.99
CA MET A 3 -7.39 -5.99 -2.19
C MET A 3 -7.23 -5.66 -3.68
N VAL A 4 -8.06 -4.74 -4.18
CA VAL A 4 -7.93 -4.25 -5.55
C VAL A 4 -6.75 -3.30 -5.63
N THR A 5 -5.96 -3.46 -6.69
CA THR A 5 -4.67 -2.81 -6.84
C THR A 5 -4.51 -2.38 -8.30
N VAL A 6 -3.86 -1.23 -8.52
CA VAL A 6 -3.55 -0.66 -9.84
C VAL A 6 -2.04 -0.41 -9.99
N ASN A 7 -1.56 -0.27 -11.22
CA ASN A 7 -0.17 0.11 -11.51
C ASN A 7 0.14 1.49 -10.90
N ALA A 8 1.35 1.66 -10.38
CA ALA A 8 1.80 2.84 -9.66
C ALA A 8 3.21 3.29 -10.05
N ASP A 9 3.71 2.89 -11.22
CA ASP A 9 5.09 3.17 -11.66
C ASP A 9 5.36 4.68 -11.79
N THR A 10 4.33 5.46 -12.14
CA THR A 10 4.41 6.92 -12.28
C THR A 10 3.98 7.69 -11.04
N HIS A 11 3.57 7.01 -9.97
CA HIS A 11 3.07 7.67 -8.77
C HIS A 11 4.21 8.32 -7.97
N PRO A 12 4.17 9.62 -7.63
CA PRO A 12 5.30 10.32 -6.97
C PRO A 12 5.81 9.67 -5.68
N VAL A 13 4.90 9.06 -4.89
CA VAL A 13 5.23 8.37 -3.63
C VAL A 13 5.36 6.86 -3.83
N MET A 14 4.39 6.24 -4.53
CA MET A 14 4.26 4.78 -4.54
C MET A 14 5.26 4.11 -5.50
N SER A 15 5.77 4.85 -6.50
CA SER A 15 6.85 4.38 -7.38
C SER A 15 8.16 4.08 -6.65
N ARG A 16 8.33 4.67 -5.46
CA ARG A 16 9.53 4.51 -4.61
C ARG A 16 9.43 3.34 -3.63
N MET A 17 8.26 2.72 -3.53
CA MET A 17 8.00 1.58 -2.65
C MET A 17 8.35 0.26 -3.36
N HIS A 18 8.31 -0.87 -2.63
CA HIS A 18 8.67 -2.21 -3.14
C HIS A 18 10.13 -2.34 -3.60
N LYS A 19 10.58 -3.56 -3.94
CA LYS A 19 11.97 -3.80 -4.36
C LYS A 19 12.28 -3.10 -5.70
N PRO A 20 13.51 -2.65 -5.94
CA PRO A 20 13.92 -2.14 -7.24
C PRO A 20 13.73 -3.20 -8.34
N GLY A 21 13.22 -2.78 -9.51
CA GLY A 21 12.96 -3.66 -10.65
C GLY A 21 11.59 -4.37 -10.64
N ASP A 22 10.90 -4.41 -9.50
CA ASP A 22 9.54 -4.93 -9.42
C ASP A 22 8.52 -3.89 -9.92
N GLU A 23 7.47 -4.36 -10.61
CA GLU A 23 6.31 -3.53 -10.97
C GLU A 23 5.73 -2.86 -9.71
N LYS A 24 5.49 -1.56 -9.79
CA LYS A 24 4.91 -0.83 -8.67
C LYS A 24 3.40 -0.97 -8.72
N ARG A 25 2.85 -1.47 -7.62
CA ARG A 25 1.41 -1.69 -7.43
C ARG A 25 0.97 -0.93 -6.19
N SER A 26 -0.09 -0.14 -6.31
CA SER A 26 -0.76 0.51 -5.18
C SER A 26 -2.14 -0.10 -4.98
N VAL A 27 -2.62 -0.08 -3.75
CA VAL A 27 -4.03 -0.36 -3.43
C VAL A 27 -4.88 0.83 -3.88
N VAL A 28 -6.12 0.56 -4.28
CA VAL A 28 -7.11 1.60 -4.57
C VAL A 28 -7.68 2.11 -3.25
N ILE A 29 -7.60 3.42 -3.02
CA ILE A 29 -8.16 4.09 -1.84
C ILE A 29 -9.36 4.89 -2.31
N LEU A 30 -10.57 4.48 -1.89
CA LEU A 30 -11.82 5.16 -2.23
C LEU A 30 -12.05 6.36 -1.33
N ARG A 31 -12.60 7.45 -1.88
CA ARG A 31 -13.08 8.56 -1.05
C ARG A 31 -14.34 8.14 -0.29
N PRO A 32 -14.59 8.69 0.91
CA PRO A 32 -15.80 8.40 1.67
C PRO A 32 -17.10 8.56 0.86
N ASP A 33 -17.15 9.59 0.01
CA ASP A 33 -18.31 9.90 -0.82
C ASP A 33 -18.57 8.84 -1.90
N ASP A 34 -17.57 8.03 -2.27
CA ASP A 34 -17.69 6.99 -3.30
C ASP A 34 -18.07 5.62 -2.72
N TRP A 35 -18.15 5.47 -1.39
CA TRP A 35 -18.35 4.15 -0.76
C TRP A 35 -19.69 3.51 -1.13
N GLU A 36 -20.77 4.28 -1.13
CA GLU A 36 -22.11 3.74 -1.43
C GLU A 36 -22.19 3.28 -2.88
N GLU A 37 -21.72 4.11 -3.82
CA GLU A 37 -21.68 3.76 -5.24
C GLU A 37 -20.78 2.54 -5.46
N TRP A 38 -19.59 2.49 -4.86
CA TRP A 38 -18.70 1.32 -4.97
C TRP A 38 -19.35 0.01 -4.50
N LEU A 39 -20.10 0.04 -3.40
CA LEU A 39 -20.70 -1.16 -2.80
C LEU A 39 -21.97 -1.62 -3.51
N THR A 40 -22.65 -0.75 -4.25
CA THR A 40 -23.99 -1.01 -4.78
C THR A 40 -24.08 -0.97 -6.30
N THR A 41 -23.11 -0.36 -6.97
CA THR A 41 -23.19 -0.16 -8.42
C THR A 41 -23.17 -1.47 -9.18
N SER A 42 -24.10 -1.58 -10.14
CA SER A 42 -24.09 -2.63 -11.17
C SER A 42 -23.40 -2.14 -12.45
N ASN A 43 -23.01 -0.86 -12.51
CA ASN A 43 -22.35 -0.27 -13.65
C ASN A 43 -20.83 -0.51 -13.56
N VAL A 44 -20.35 -1.43 -14.40
CA VAL A 44 -18.93 -1.80 -14.45
C VAL A 44 -18.03 -0.62 -14.85
N GLU A 45 -18.50 0.29 -15.71
CA GLU A 45 -17.70 1.44 -16.12
C GLU A 45 -17.57 2.47 -14.99
N ALA A 46 -18.63 2.67 -14.20
CA ALA A 46 -18.56 3.50 -13.00
C ALA A 46 -17.57 2.93 -11.98
N ALA A 47 -17.65 1.62 -11.70
CA ALA A 47 -16.71 0.95 -10.82
C ALA A 47 -15.26 1.06 -11.34
N ARG A 48 -15.04 0.89 -12.66
CA ARG A 48 -13.70 1.03 -13.26
C ARG A 48 -13.15 2.46 -13.14
N ALA A 49 -14.01 3.47 -13.26
CA ALA A 49 -13.61 4.87 -13.11
C ALA A 49 -13.07 5.17 -11.70
N MET A 50 -13.52 4.44 -10.67
CA MET A 50 -13.02 4.58 -9.29
C MET A 50 -11.66 3.92 -9.04
N LEU A 51 -11.19 3.06 -9.96
CA LEU A 51 -9.91 2.34 -9.82
C LEU A 51 -8.73 3.24 -10.20
N GLN A 52 -8.53 4.31 -9.43
CA GLN A 52 -7.46 5.28 -9.63
C GLN A 52 -6.45 5.26 -8.48
N LEU A 53 -5.27 5.80 -8.75
CA LEU A 53 -4.28 6.07 -7.71
C LEU A 53 -4.76 7.23 -6.84
N PHE A 54 -4.58 7.10 -5.53
CA PHE A 54 -4.87 8.19 -4.61
C PHE A 54 -3.87 9.34 -4.80
N PRO A 55 -4.31 10.62 -4.80
CA PRO A 55 -3.42 11.75 -5.07
C PRO A 55 -2.25 11.83 -4.09
N ALA A 56 -1.02 11.97 -4.62
CA ALA A 56 0.20 11.97 -3.81
C ALA A 56 0.30 13.17 -2.85
N ASP A 57 -0.29 14.30 -3.20
CA ASP A 57 -0.35 15.53 -2.41
C ASP A 57 -1.30 15.42 -1.21
N GLU A 58 -2.24 14.47 -1.24
CA GLU A 58 -3.09 14.10 -0.10
C GLU A 58 -2.47 12.99 0.76
N MET A 59 -1.24 12.54 0.46
CA MET A 59 -0.53 11.51 1.22
C MET A 59 0.60 12.11 2.07
N ALA A 60 0.69 11.65 3.31
CA ALA A 60 1.89 11.79 4.13
C ALA A 60 2.67 10.47 4.10
N ALA A 61 3.98 10.54 3.83
CA ALA A 61 4.87 9.40 3.85
C ALA A 61 6.10 9.70 4.71
N GLU A 62 6.45 8.77 5.59
CA GLU A 62 7.62 8.86 6.47
C GLU A 62 8.46 7.59 6.37
N PRO A 63 9.78 7.65 6.65
CA PRO A 63 10.62 6.46 6.71
C PRO A 63 10.11 5.47 7.76
N ALA A 64 9.88 4.22 7.36
CA ALA A 64 9.55 3.17 8.32
C ALA A 64 10.75 2.91 9.26
N PRO A 65 10.51 2.56 10.54
CA PRO A 65 11.56 2.15 11.45
C PRO A 65 12.36 0.99 10.87
N ARG A 66 13.67 0.96 11.15
CA ARG A 66 14.51 -0.16 10.73
C ARG A 66 13.95 -1.44 11.34
N ALA A 67 14.10 -2.55 10.62
CA ALA A 67 13.59 -3.84 11.09
C ALA A 67 14.17 -4.23 12.47
N SER A 68 15.41 -3.82 12.75
CA SER A 68 16.06 -3.96 14.07
C SER A 68 15.30 -3.25 15.20
N ASP A 69 14.81 -2.04 14.92
CA ASP A 69 14.23 -1.14 15.93
C ASP A 69 12.77 -1.50 16.23
N ARG A 70 12.09 -2.14 15.25
CA ARG A 70 10.73 -2.68 15.42
C ARG A 70 10.68 -3.80 16.46
N ASN A 71 11.70 -4.65 16.53
CA ASN A 71 11.73 -5.77 17.46
C ASN A 71 11.97 -5.33 18.92
N THR A 72 12.60 -4.17 19.10
CA THR A 72 12.85 -3.58 20.43
C THR A 72 11.59 -2.95 21.02
N ALA A 73 10.69 -2.41 20.17
CA ALA A 73 9.44 -1.78 20.60
C ALA A 73 8.30 -2.79 20.87
N SER A 74 8.31 -3.97 20.25
CA SER A 74 7.25 -4.98 20.39
C SER A 74 7.46 -5.97 21.55
N GLY A 75 8.51 -5.82 22.36
CA GLY A 75 8.73 -6.65 23.55
C GLY A 75 8.72 -8.16 23.28
N THR A 76 9.05 -8.57 22.06
CA THR A 76 9.19 -9.98 21.68
C THR A 76 10.67 -10.19 21.43
N ASP A 77 11.37 -10.60 22.48
CA ASP A 77 12.75 -11.07 22.40
C ASP A 77 12.76 -12.38 21.59
N VAL A 78 12.63 -12.26 20.27
CA VAL A 78 12.97 -13.34 19.36
C VAL A 78 14.48 -13.40 19.37
N GLN A 79 15.00 -14.26 20.24
CA GLN A 79 16.40 -14.65 20.29
C GLN A 79 16.87 -14.88 18.86
N SER A 80 17.67 -13.93 18.37
CA SER A 80 18.33 -14.03 17.08
C SER A 80 19.36 -15.13 17.23
N ASN A 81 18.97 -16.35 16.86
CA ASN A 81 19.88 -17.48 16.88
C ASN A 81 20.95 -17.21 15.82
N THR A 82 22.11 -16.77 16.30
CA THR A 82 23.33 -16.69 15.52
C THR A 82 23.82 -18.12 15.33
N SER A 83 23.78 -18.61 14.10
CA SER A 83 24.48 -19.82 13.68
C SER A 83 24.87 -19.59 12.22
N LEU A 84 26.08 -19.10 11.97
CA LEU A 84 27.26 -19.93 11.64
C LEU A 84 26.99 -20.95 10.54
N PHE A 85 26.51 -20.45 9.39
CA PHE A 85 27.06 -20.73 8.06
C PHE A 85 26.93 -19.47 7.20
#